data_AF-W1XZV9-F1
#
_entry.id   AF-W1XZV9-F1
#
_cell.length_a   1.000
_cell.length_b   1.000
_cell.length_c   1.000
_cell.angle_alpha   90.00
_cell.angle_beta   90.00
_cell.angle_gamma   90.00
#
_symmetry.space_group_name_H-M   'P 1'
#
loop_
_entity.id
_entity.type
_entity.pdbx_description
1 polymer ?
#
loop_
_entity_poly.entity_id
_entity_poly.type
_entity_poly.pdbx_seq_one_letter_code
_entity_poly.pdbx_strand_id
1 'polypeptide(L)' 'KLNWQTPPANSSILPLEAEMATLCIDGGKKAKMRPGDVLGALTGDIGLDGADIGKIAVHPAHVYVAVRQAVAHKA' A
#
# COMPACT_ATOMS: atom_id res chain seq x y z
N LYS A 1 -16.53 38.25 -21.27
CA LYS A 1 -16.58 37.18 -22.31
C LYS A 1 -15.58 36.12 -21.90
N LEU A 2 -16.03 34.86 -21.77
CA LEU A 2 -15.19 33.77 -21.30
C LEU A 2 -14.34 33.25 -22.48
N ASN A 3 -13.02 33.21 -22.31
CA ASN A 3 -12.08 32.87 -23.38
C ASN A 3 -11.68 31.39 -23.25
N TRP A 4 -12.46 30.52 -23.90
CA TRP A 4 -12.19 29.09 -23.92
C TRP A 4 -10.96 28.78 -24.77
N GLN A 5 -9.96 28.14 -24.17
CA GLN A 5 -8.79 27.64 -24.89
C GLN A 5 -9.02 26.20 -25.34
N THR A 6 -8.48 25.84 -26.49
CA THR A 6 -8.48 24.46 -26.97
C THR A 6 -7.57 23.61 -26.08
N PRO A 7 -8.04 22.46 -25.58
CA PRO A 7 -7.17 21.54 -24.85
C PRO A 7 -5.98 21.13 -25.74
N PRO A 8 -4.77 21.02 -25.18
CA PRO A 8 -3.60 20.64 -25.95
C PRO A 8 -3.85 19.28 -26.62
N ALA A 9 -3.95 19.29 -27.95
CA ALA A 9 -4.01 18.07 -28.72
C ALA A 9 -2.63 17.38 -28.59
N ASN A 10 -2.63 16.15 -28.05
CA ASN A 10 -1.49 15.22 -27.99
C ASN A 10 -0.65 15.20 -26.70
N SER A 11 -1.22 15.48 -25.53
CA SER A 11 -0.61 15.04 -24.26
C SER A 11 -1.08 13.64 -23.91
N SER A 12 -0.20 12.64 -24.03
CA SER A 12 -0.43 11.33 -23.42
C SER A 12 -0.31 11.50 -21.90
N ILE A 13 -1.45 11.53 -21.20
CA ILE A 13 -1.46 11.51 -19.74
C ILE A 13 -1.12 10.09 -19.32
N LEU A 14 0.13 9.85 -18.94
CA LEU A 14 0.50 8.61 -18.28
C LEU A 14 -0.07 8.65 -16.85
N PRO A 15 -0.75 7.60 -16.39
CA PRO A 15 -1.16 7.49 -15.00
C PRO A 15 0.06 7.61 -14.08
N LEU A 16 -0.07 8.38 -13.01
CA LEU A 16 0.92 8.40 -11.93
C LEU A 16 0.80 7.10 -11.14
N GLU A 17 1.91 6.40 -10.98
CA GLU A 17 1.98 5.21 -10.13
C GLU A 17 1.95 5.59 -8.65
N ALA A 18 1.19 4.84 -7.86
CA ALA A 18 1.15 5.04 -6.41
C ALA A 18 2.45 4.54 -5.78
N GLU A 19 3.05 5.32 -4.88
CA GLU A 19 4.29 4.95 -4.18
C GLU A 19 4.12 3.68 -3.31
N MET A 20 2.90 3.45 -2.81
CA MET A 20 2.56 2.33 -1.91
C MET A 20 1.58 1.37 -2.58
N ALA A 21 1.82 0.08 -2.42
CA ALA A 21 0.86 -1.00 -2.66
C ALA A 21 0.14 -1.38 -1.36
N THR A 22 -1.01 -2.03 -1.47
CA THR A 22 -1.74 -2.56 -0.29
C THR A 22 -1.73 -4.08 -0.33
N LEU A 23 -1.14 -4.70 0.69
CA LEU A 23 -1.20 -6.14 0.91
C LEU A 23 -2.44 -6.47 1.76
N CYS A 24 -3.18 -7.50 1.36
CA CYS A 24 -4.27 -8.07 2.14
C CYS A 24 -3.81 -9.40 2.75
N ILE A 25 -3.88 -9.50 4.07
CA ILE A 25 -3.56 -10.69 4.82
C ILE A 25 -4.86 -11.27 5.36
N ASP A 26 -5.10 -12.55 5.11
CA ASP A 26 -6.23 -13.24 5.70
C ASP A 26 -5.97 -13.61 7.15
N GLY A 27 -6.96 -13.40 8.00
CA GLY A 27 -6.81 -13.32 9.44
C GLY A 27 -6.74 -11.88 9.91
N GLY A 28 -7.51 -11.57 10.95
CA GLY A 28 -7.58 -10.25 11.55
C GLY A 28 -7.82 -10.36 13.05
N LYS A 29 -8.64 -9.46 13.61
CA LYS A 29 -8.93 -9.43 15.05
C LYS A 29 -9.49 -10.77 15.57
N LYS A 30 -10.28 -11.50 14.77
CA LYS A 30 -10.81 -12.84 15.15
C LYS A 30 -9.72 -13.90 15.22
N ALA A 31 -8.69 -13.78 14.39
CA ALA A 31 -7.48 -14.60 14.44
C ALA A 31 -6.48 -14.10 15.50
N LYS A 32 -6.88 -13.14 16.36
CA LYS A 32 -6.07 -12.49 17.39
C LYS A 32 -4.85 -11.73 16.87
N MET A 33 -4.82 -11.41 15.58
CA MET A 33 -3.72 -10.62 15.00
C MET A 33 -3.68 -9.21 15.57
N ARG A 34 -2.47 -8.71 15.82
CA ARG A 34 -2.17 -7.33 16.20
C ARG A 34 -1.27 -6.67 15.14
N PRO A 35 -1.28 -5.32 15.04
CA PRO A 35 -0.37 -4.62 14.15
C PRO A 35 1.10 -4.95 14.38
N GLY A 36 1.49 -5.19 15.63
CA GLY A 36 2.85 -5.59 16.00
C GLY A 36 3.26 -6.96 15.47
N ASP A 37 2.33 -7.92 15.39
CA ASP A 37 2.60 -9.26 14.82
C ASP A 37 2.92 -9.14 13.32
N VAL A 38 2.12 -8.32 12.62
CA VAL A 38 2.28 -8.08 11.18
C VAL A 38 3.55 -7.28 10.89
N LEU A 39 3.83 -6.24 11.68
CA LEU A 39 5.08 -5.48 11.56
C LEU A 39 6.29 -6.39 11.81
N GLY A 40 6.25 -7.19 12.89
CA GLY A 40 7.33 -8.10 13.25
C GLY A 40 7.60 -9.19 12.21
N ALA A 41 6.55 -9.75 11.59
CA ALA A 41 6.72 -10.72 10.51
C ALA A 41 7.35 -10.08 9.25
N LEU A 42 6.91 -8.88 8.87
CA LEU A 42 7.40 -8.20 7.68
C LEU A 42 8.84 -7.68 7.84
N THR A 43 9.22 -7.19 9.03
CA THR A 43 10.57 -6.69 9.28
C THR A 43 11.55 -7.77 9.77
N GLY A 44 11.05 -8.81 10.44
CA GLY A 44 11.83 -9.91 10.95
C GLY A 44 12.06 -11.00 9.91
N ASP A 45 11.01 -11.74 9.55
CA ASP A 45 11.13 -12.95 8.71
C ASP A 45 11.37 -12.60 7.23
N ILE A 46 10.70 -11.57 6.73
CA ILE A 46 10.84 -11.12 5.32
C ILE A 46 12.00 -10.13 5.16
N GLY A 47 12.42 -9.48 6.26
CA GLY A 47 13.56 -8.56 6.27
C GLY A 47 13.30 -7.22 5.56
N LEU A 48 12.03 -6.78 5.49
CA LEU A 48 11.71 -5.44 4.98
C LEU A 48 12.13 -4.36 5.99
N ASP A 49 12.50 -3.19 5.48
CA ASP A 49 12.74 -2.04 6.37
C ASP A 49 11.40 -1.54 6.92
N GLY A 50 11.39 -1.15 8.20
CA GLY A 50 10.22 -0.50 8.81
C GLY A 50 9.82 0.79 8.09
N ALA A 51 10.76 1.46 7.41
CA ALA A 51 10.48 2.63 6.58
C ALA A 51 9.68 2.32 5.29
N ASP A 52 9.66 1.06 4.86
CA ASP A 52 8.87 0.60 3.72
C ASP A 52 7.46 0.14 4.13
N ILE A 53 7.21 0.01 5.43
CA ILE A 53 5.91 -0.37 5.99
C ILE A 53 5.14 0.90 6.40
N GLY A 54 3.99 1.10 5.77
CA GLY A 54 3.06 2.17 6.08
C GLY A 54 1.99 1.75 7.09
N LYS A 55 0.77 2.27 6.87
CA LYS A 55 -0.36 2.02 7.76
C LYS A 55 -0.75 0.54 7.77
N ILE A 56 -0.91 -0.01 8.98
CA ILE A 56 -1.48 -1.34 9.23
C ILE A 56 -2.91 -1.17 9.76
N ALA A 57 -3.89 -1.67 9.03
CA ALA A 57 -5.31 -1.62 9.37
C ALA A 57 -5.84 -3.03 9.66
N VAL A 58 -6.14 -3.30 10.93
CA VAL A 58 -6.66 -4.60 11.36
C VAL A 58 -8.19 -4.58 11.36
N HIS A 59 -8.79 -5.43 10.53
CA HIS A 59 -10.23 -5.67 10.46
C HIS A 59 -10.57 -6.99 11.17
N PRO A 60 -11.86 -7.35 11.33
CA PRO A 60 -12.22 -8.60 12.02
C PRO A 60 -11.68 -9.87 11.36
N ALA A 61 -11.68 -9.92 10.03
CA ALA A 61 -11.29 -11.09 9.24
C ALA A 61 -9.98 -10.90 8.46
N HIS A 62 -9.55 -9.67 8.21
CA HIS A 62 -8.37 -9.38 7.38
C HIS A 62 -7.50 -8.30 8.02
N VAL A 63 -6.25 -8.22 7.60
CA VAL A 63 -5.37 -7.07 7.83
C VAL A 63 -4.94 -6.48 6.50
N TYR A 64 -4.99 -5.15 6.39
CA TYR A 64 -4.44 -4.42 5.26
C TYR A 64 -3.17 -3.70 5.67
N VAL A 65 -2.11 -3.82 4.87
CA VAL A 65 -0.83 -3.16 5.11
C VAL A 65 -0.44 -2.38 3.87
N ALA A 66 -0.12 -1.10 4.05
CA ALA A 66 0.53 -0.33 3.00
C ALA A 66 2.03 -0.67 2.98
N VAL A 67 2.56 -1.05 1.83
CA VAL A 67 3.99 -1.36 1.62
C VAL A 67 4.51 -0.61 0.40
N ARG A 68 5.77 -0.19 0.38
CA ARG A 68 6.35 0.50 -0.79
C ARG A 68 6.30 -0.41 -2.02
N GLN A 69 5.92 0.12 -3.20
CA GLN A 69 5.80 -0.69 -4.42
C GLN A 69 7.09 -1.46 -4.77
N ALA A 70 8.26 -0.87 -4.52
CA ALA A 70 9.55 -1.49 -4.76
C ALA A 70 9.78 -2.81 -3.99
N VAL A 71 9.08 -3.00 -2.87
CA VAL A 71 9.20 -4.20 -2.03
C VAL A 71 7.93 -5.05 -2.01
N ALA A 72 6.83 -4.58 -2.59
CA ALA A 72 5.55 -5.26 -2.60
C ALA A 72 5.59 -6.67 -3.23
N HIS A 73 6.50 -6.90 -4.18
CA HIS A 73 6.70 -8.21 -4.84
C HIS A 73 7.67 -9.14 -4.11
N LYS A 74 8.28 -8.69 -3.00
CA LYS A 74 9.18 -9.51 -2.18
C LYS A 74 8.50 -10.12 -0.96
N ALA A 75 7.27 -9.70 -0.69
CA ALA A 75 6.45 -10.12 0.45
C ALA A 75 5.48 -11.24 0.06
#